data_AF-A0A165SKB6-F1
#
_entry.id   AF-A0A165SKB6-F1
#
_cell.length_a   1.000
_cell.length_b   1.000
_cell.length_c   1.000
_cell.angle_alpha   90.00
_cell.angle_beta   90.00
_cell.angle_gamma   90.00
#
_symmetry.space_group_name_H-M   'P 1'
#
loop_
_entity.id
_entity.type
_entity.pdbx_description
1 polymer ?
#
loop_
_entity_poly.entity_id
_entity_poly.type
_entity_poly.pdbx_seq_one_letter_code
_entity_poly.pdbx_strand_id
1 'polypeptide(L)' 'MSHLNTKANIAKPDEFYHDLLVLHEGRSEEESEALNAKLVLILANHIGDASVLREAMDLASKTQARIQGGGEA' A
#
# COMPACT_ATOMS: atom_id res chain seq x y z
N MET A 1 -12.93 -18.88 -0.83
CA MET A 1 -11.79 -18.26 -1.53
C MET A 1 -12.21 -16.85 -1.86
N SER A 2 -11.64 -15.86 -1.15
CA SER A 2 -11.84 -14.46 -1.53
C SER A 2 -10.87 -14.10 -2.65
N HIS A 3 -11.22 -13.15 -3.52
CA HIS A 3 -10.33 -12.64 -4.56
C HIS A 3 -9.81 -11.26 -4.17
N LEU A 4 -8.60 -10.90 -4.62
CA LEU A 4 -8.08 -9.56 -4.39
C LEU A 4 -8.97 -8.51 -5.06
N ASN A 5 -9.35 -7.48 -4.29
CA ASN A 5 -10.04 -6.31 -4.83
C ASN A 5 -9.02 -5.20 -5.13
N THR A 6 -8.81 -4.92 -6.41
CA THR A 6 -7.94 -3.83 -6.90
C THR A 6 -8.70 -2.56 -7.27
N LYS A 7 -10.03 -2.55 -7.10
CA LYS A 7 -10.89 -1.39 -7.37
C LYS A 7 -10.97 -0.49 -6.14
N ALA A 8 -11.32 0.78 -6.38
CA ALA A 8 -11.62 1.72 -5.31
C ALA A 8 -12.72 1.15 -4.39
N ASN A 9 -12.35 0.90 -3.13
CA ASN A 9 -13.23 0.26 -2.13
C ASN A 9 -13.25 1.03 -0.79
N ILE A 10 -12.62 2.20 -0.74
CA ILE A 10 -12.60 3.06 0.44
C ILE A 10 -13.74 4.06 0.28
N ALA A 11 -14.67 4.11 1.25
CA ALA A 11 -15.86 4.96 1.19
C ALA A 11 -15.51 6.47 1.15
N LYS A 12 -14.43 6.85 1.82
CA LYS A 12 -13.94 8.22 1.90
C LYS A 12 -12.44 8.25 1.63
N PRO A 13 -12.02 8.15 0.35
CA PRO A 13 -10.61 8.05 0.01
C PRO A 13 -9.83 9.27 0.48
N ASP A 14 -10.39 10.48 0.36
CA ASP A 14 -9.70 11.72 0.72
C ASP A 14 -9.38 11.81 2.22
N GLU A 15 -10.33 11.45 3.09
CA GLU A 15 -10.12 11.39 4.54
C GLU A 15 -9.04 10.36 4.89
N PHE A 16 -9.08 9.18 4.27
CA PHE A 16 -8.06 8.16 4.50
C PHE A 16 -6.66 8.59 4.03
N TYR A 17 -6.56 9.24 2.86
CA TYR A 17 -5.28 9.77 2.38
C TYR A 17 -4.75 10.87 3.28
N HIS A 18 -5.61 11.75 3.79
CA HIS A 18 -5.22 12.77 4.77
C HIS A 18 -4.64 12.13 6.03
N ASP A 19 -5.33 11.13 6.59
CA ASP A 19 -4.87 10.42 7.79
C ASP A 19 -3.51 9.73 7.57
N LEU A 20 -3.29 9.15 6.39
CA LEU A 20 -1.99 8.58 6.03
C LEU A 20 -0.89 9.66 5.95
N LEU A 21 -1.16 10.81 5.33
CA LEU A 21 -0.17 11.89 5.25
C LEU A 21 0.21 12.42 6.63
N VAL A 22 -0.78 12.66 7.49
CA VAL A 22 -0.56 13.08 8.88
C VAL A 22 0.24 12.03 9.66
N LEU A 23 -0.01 10.74 9.41
CA LEU A 23 0.72 9.65 10.05
C LEU A 23 2.23 9.68 9.71
N HIS A 24 2.59 10.18 8.53
CA HIS A 24 3.98 10.32 8.07
C HIS A 24 4.61 11.68 8.38
N GLU A 25 3.84 12.67 8.85
CA GLU A 25 4.34 14.01 9.12
C GLU A 25 5.44 14.01 10.20
N GLY A 26 6.55 14.67 9.90
CA GLY A 26 7.69 14.81 10.82
C GLY A 26 8.55 13.55 10.99
N ARG A 27 8.31 12.49 10.23
CA ARG A 27 9.13 11.26 10.24
C ARG A 27 10.25 11.32 9.22
N SER A 28 11.36 10.63 9.51
CA SER A 28 12.37 10.35 8.49
C SER A 28 11.85 9.38 7.43
N GLU A 29 12.61 9.21 6.35
CA GLU A 29 12.33 8.22 5.31
C GLU A 29 12.35 6.80 5.90
N GLU A 30 13.36 6.47 6.69
CA GLU A 30 13.52 5.16 7.32
C GLU A 30 12.38 4.86 8.33
N GLU A 31 11.96 5.88 9.09
CA GLU A 31 10.81 5.75 9.99
C GLU A 31 9.51 5.54 9.22
N SER A 32 9.35 6.21 8.09
CA SER A 32 8.20 6.06 7.19
C SER A 32 8.17 4.68 6.53
N GLU A 33 9.31 4.16 6.10
CA GLU A 33 9.43 2.79 5.58
C GLU A 33 9.08 1.75 6.64
N ALA A 34 9.63 1.89 7.85
CA ALA A 34 9.34 0.99 8.97
C ALA A 34 7.86 1.02 9.37
N LEU A 35 7.24 2.21 9.34
CA LEU A 35 5.81 2.40 9.56
C LEU A 35 4.98 1.69 8.47
N ASN A 36 5.34 1.87 7.20
CA ASN A 36 4.67 1.22 6.09
C ASN A 36 4.75 -0.31 6.16
N ALA A 37 5.92 -0.86 6.48
CA ALA A 37 6.08 -2.31 6.66
C ALA A 37 5.17 -2.86 7.79
N LYS A 38 5.07 -2.13 8.91
CA LYS A 38 4.16 -2.49 10.01
C LYS A 38 2.69 -2.41 9.58
N LEU A 39 2.31 -1.35 8.87
CA LEU A 39 0.95 -1.18 8.37
C LEU A 39 0.55 -2.32 7.42
N VAL A 40 1.43 -2.67 6.48
CA VAL A 40 1.22 -3.81 5.56
C VAL A 40 1.02 -5.11 6.33
N LEU A 41 1.82 -5.38 7.36
CA LEU A 41 1.69 -6.59 8.18
C LEU A 41 0.35 -6.63 8.94
N ILE A 42 -0.08 -5.50 9.50
CA ILE A 42 -1.38 -5.38 10.20
C ILE A 42 -2.53 -5.66 9.22
N LEU A 43 -2.50 -5.05 8.03
CA LEU A 43 -3.51 -5.28 6.99
C LEU A 43 -3.49 -6.72 6.47
N ALA A 44 -2.31 -7.32 6.31
CA ALA A 44 -2.18 -8.71 5.91
C ALA A 44 -2.81 -9.67 6.93
N ASN A 45 -2.60 -9.41 8.22
CA ASN A 45 -3.24 -10.15 9.30
C ASN A 45 -4.77 -9.99 9.31
N HIS A 46 -5.26 -8.78 9.01
CA HIS A 46 -6.71 -8.54 8.89
C HIS A 46 -7.33 -9.30 7.71
N ILE A 47 -6.62 -9.38 6.58
CA ILE A 47 -7.07 -10.14 5.39
C ILE A 47 -7.09 -11.64 5.68
N GLY A 48 -6.02 -12.20 6.28
CA GLY A 48 -5.94 -13.60 6.72
C GLY A 48 -5.97 -14.68 5.62
N ASP A 49 -6.34 -14.34 4.38
CA ASP A 49 -6.40 -15.26 3.24
C ASP A 49 -5.06 -15.28 2.47
N ALA A 50 -4.32 -16.38 2.59
CA ALA A 50 -3.04 -16.57 1.93
C ALA A 50 -3.09 -16.49 0.40
N SER A 51 -4.24 -16.81 -0.22
CA SER A 51 -4.40 -16.71 -1.68
C SER A 51 -4.51 -15.25 -2.13
N VAL A 52 -5.29 -14.45 -1.42
CA VAL A 52 -5.41 -12.99 -1.64
C VAL A 52 -4.06 -12.31 -1.45
N LEU A 53 -3.32 -12.67 -0.40
CA LEU A 53 -2.00 -12.09 -0.12
C LEU A 53 -0.98 -12.44 -1.22
N ARG A 54 -1.01 -13.67 -1.75
CA ARG A 54 -0.14 -14.08 -2.88
C ARG A 54 -0.49 -13.35 -4.17
N GLU A 55 -1.77 -13.18 -4.46
CA GLU A 55 -2.24 -12.40 -5.62
C GLU A 55 -1.75 -10.94 -5.53
N ALA A 56 -1.83 -10.33 -4.34
CA ALA A 56 -1.34 -8.98 -4.10
C ALA A 56 0.18 -8.86 -4.31
N MET A 57 0.97 -9.82 -3.80
CA MET A 57 2.43 -9.84 -3.98
C MET A 57 2.83 -10.00 -5.46
N ASP A 58 2.16 -10.89 -6.19
CA ASP A 58 2.41 -11.10 -7.62
C ASP A 58 2.14 -9.81 -8.42
N LEU A 59 1.03 -9.12 -8.17
CA LEU A 59 0.71 -7.84 -8.81
C LEU A 59 1.70 -6.73 -8.44
N ALA A 60 2.09 -6.63 -7.16
CA ALA A 60 3.05 -5.64 -6.71
C ALA A 60 4.42 -5.82 -7.41
N SER A 61 4.88 -7.07 -7.57
CA SER A 61 6.15 -7.38 -8.26
C SER A 61 6.14 -7.02 -9.75
N LYS A 62 4.96 -7.07 -10.40
CA LYS A 62 4.79 -6.75 -11.83
C LYS A 62 4.65 -5.26 -12.10
N THR A 63 4.22 -4.48 -11.11
CA THR A 63 3.86 -3.05 -11.29
C THR A 63 5.08 -2.13 -11.41
N GLN A 64 6.30 -2.60 -11.10
CA GLN A 64 7.52 -1.80 -11.19
C GLN A 64 7.94 -1.39 -12.61
N ALA A 65 7.26 -1.86 -13.67
CA ALA A 65 7.62 -1.55 -15.06
C ALA A 65 7.27 -0.12 -15.55
N ARG A 66 6.67 0.77 -14.73
CA ARG A 66 6.24 2.13 -15.20
C ARG A 66 6.53 3.32 -14.29
N ILE A 67 7.46 3.23 -13.34
CA ILE A 67 7.87 4.38 -12.50
C ILE A 67 9.34 4.77 -12.75
N GLN A 68 9.77 4.80 -14.02
CA GLN A 68 10.93 5.57 -14.47
C GLN A 68 10.54 6.32 -15.74
N GLY A 69 10.17 7.58 -15.59
CA GLY A 69 9.68 8.41 -16.69
C GLY A 69 9.20 9.77 -16.21
N GLY A 70 10.06 10.48 -15.48
CA GLY A 70 9.80 11.84 -14.99
C GLY A 70 11.12 12.53 -14.66
N GLY A 71 12.12 12.36 -15.53
CA GLY A 71 13.32 13.16 -15.51
C GLY A 71 13.00 14.56 -16.00
N GLU A 72 13.39 15.51 -15.16
CA GLU A 72 13.65 16.93 -15.43
C GLU A 72 13.78 17.31 -16.91
N ALA A 73 13.00 18.31 -17.32
CA ALA A 73 13.27 19.20 -18.43
C ALA A 73 12.80 20.61 -18.04
#